data_AF-A0A661ME49-F1
#
_entry.id   AF-A0A661ME49-F1
#
_cell.length_a   1.000
_cell.length_b   1.000
_cell.length_c   1.000
_cell.angle_alpha   90.00
_cell.angle_beta   90.00
_cell.angle_gamma   90.00
#
_symmetry.space_group_name_H-M   'P 1'
#
loop_
_entity.id
_entity.type
_entity.pdbx_description
1 polymer ?
#
loop_
_entity_poly.entity_id
_entity_poly.type
_entity_poly.pdbx_seq_one_letter_code
_entity_poly.pdbx_strand_id
1 'polypeptide(L)'
;MAGEPVTLSEKCGTLSFSLIDNQLPAQGLGETCRLIRELDRDFRLFAEIRATTPRRTLLAMRRAGIRHVQVGIEALSTGLLRKLRKGTSTIANLEIMKHCETPEAPDLSANLILEFPSSDEEDVAQTLRNLDFALPFRPLKPVSFWLGFESPVWRHPARFGIRRTGNHPLYRHLFPGPVLGRLTLMTQGYHGGRRRQHRLWQPVREKTAEWDKEYRRLHQSPGSEPILSYVDGRDFLLIRHRRPGRFHMTHRLRGTSREIYLFCGTRRTLDRILSRFPGLGEERLLPFVRMMVEKRLMFREGSRVLSLAVRSR
;
A
#
# COMPACT_ATOMS: atom_id res chain seq x y z
N MET A 1 9.29 -9.20 -24.01
CA MET A 1 9.52 -8.13 -23.00
C MET A 1 11.00 -7.77 -22.80
N ALA A 2 11.96 -8.69 -22.87
CA ALA A 2 13.37 -8.37 -22.53
C ALA A 2 14.16 -7.57 -23.60
N GLY A 3 13.86 -7.74 -24.90
CA GLY A 3 14.65 -7.13 -25.98
C GLY A 3 14.41 -5.63 -26.21
N GLU A 4 13.21 -5.13 -25.88
CA GLU A 4 12.87 -3.72 -26.08
C GLU A 4 13.64 -2.77 -25.14
N PRO A 5 13.75 -3.03 -23.83
CA PRO A 5 14.61 -2.24 -22.94
C PRO A 5 16.07 -2.16 -23.40
N VAL A 6 16.62 -3.25 -23.94
CA VAL A 6 18.00 -3.27 -24.48
C VAL A 6 18.11 -2.33 -25.68
N THR A 7 17.21 -2.48 -26.64
CA THR A 7 17.19 -1.66 -27.87
C THR A 7 17.06 -0.17 -27.53
N LEU A 8 16.17 0.18 -26.61
CA LEU A 8 15.98 1.56 -26.18
C LEU A 8 17.17 2.07 -25.37
N SER A 9 17.83 1.21 -24.60
CA SER A 9 19.02 1.58 -23.85
C SER A 9 20.17 1.98 -24.76
N GLU A 10 20.41 1.19 -25.80
CA GLU A 10 21.46 1.43 -26.80
C GLU A 10 21.15 2.67 -27.66
N LYS A 11 19.90 2.86 -28.07
CA LYS A 11 19.49 4.01 -28.89
C LYS A 11 19.49 5.33 -28.13
N CYS A 12 19.03 5.32 -26.87
CA CYS A 12 18.77 6.55 -26.11
C CYS A 12 19.79 6.82 -25.00
N GLY A 13 20.75 5.91 -24.77
CA GLY A 13 21.77 6.07 -23.73
C GLY A 13 21.21 6.09 -22.30
N THR A 14 20.10 5.37 -22.06
CA THR A 14 19.42 5.34 -20.74
C THR A 14 19.25 3.91 -20.21
N LEU A 15 19.25 3.78 -18.88
CA LEU A 15 18.97 2.53 -18.17
C LEU A 15 17.69 2.60 -17.33
N SER A 16 16.98 3.73 -17.40
CA SER A 16 15.78 3.97 -16.59
C SER A 16 14.53 3.89 -17.46
N PHE A 17 13.64 2.95 -17.14
CA PHE A 17 12.43 2.69 -17.91
C PHE A 17 11.20 2.54 -17.02
N SER A 18 10.07 3.03 -17.50
CA SER A 18 8.75 2.81 -16.88
C SER A 18 7.97 1.82 -17.73
N LEU A 19 7.58 0.70 -17.13
CA LEU A 19 6.65 -0.23 -17.77
C LEU A 19 5.25 0.39 -17.70
N ILE A 20 4.65 0.63 -18.87
CA ILE A 20 3.40 1.39 -19.04
C ILE A 20 2.15 0.51 -19.01
N ASP A 21 2.30 -0.79 -18.76
CA ASP A 21 1.18 -1.67 -18.48
C ASP A 21 0.39 -1.15 -17.27
N ASN A 22 -0.92 -1.01 -17.42
CA ASN A 22 -1.82 -0.60 -16.33
C ASN A 22 -1.66 -1.50 -15.09
N GLN A 23 -1.25 -2.76 -15.28
CA GLN A 23 -0.93 -3.67 -14.21
C GLN A 23 -0.16 -4.88 -14.76
N LEU A 24 1.02 -5.17 -14.20
CA LEU A 24 1.72 -6.40 -14.55
C LEU A 24 0.94 -7.64 -14.08
N PRO A 25 0.80 -8.66 -14.93
CA PRO A 25 0.18 -9.92 -14.53
C PRO A 25 1.08 -10.65 -13.53
N ALA A 26 0.49 -11.29 -12.53
CA ALA A 26 1.26 -12.08 -11.57
C ALA A 26 1.85 -13.36 -12.23
N GLN A 27 1.15 -13.89 -13.24
CA GLN A 27 1.60 -15.03 -14.03
C GLN A 27 2.75 -14.60 -14.95
N GLY A 28 3.83 -15.39 -14.99
CA GLY A 28 5.01 -15.10 -15.82
C GLY A 28 5.92 -13.98 -15.31
N LEU A 29 5.54 -13.23 -14.26
CA LEU A 29 6.38 -12.14 -13.73
C LEU A 29 7.72 -12.62 -13.18
N GLY A 30 7.75 -13.77 -12.51
CA GLY A 30 9.00 -14.36 -12.01
C GLY A 30 9.97 -14.73 -13.13
N GLU A 31 9.45 -15.28 -14.23
CA GLU A 31 10.23 -15.58 -15.44
C GLU A 31 10.71 -14.31 -16.13
N THR A 32 9.83 -13.32 -16.27
CA THR A 32 10.20 -12.01 -16.84
C THR A 32 11.33 -11.36 -16.04
N CYS A 33 11.26 -11.39 -14.70
CA CYS A 33 12.32 -10.89 -13.83
C CYS A 33 13.64 -11.66 -14.04
N ARG A 34 13.58 -12.98 -14.21
CA ARG A 34 14.75 -13.81 -14.50
C ARG A 34 15.40 -13.40 -15.82
N LEU A 35 14.61 -13.29 -16.90
CA LEU A 35 15.09 -12.90 -18.22
C LEU A 35 15.70 -11.49 -18.23
N ILE A 36 15.08 -10.52 -17.53
CA ILE A 36 15.65 -9.16 -17.42
C ILE A 36 17.00 -9.18 -16.72
N ARG A 37 17.15 -9.99 -15.67
CA ARG A 37 18.42 -10.12 -14.94
C ARG A 37 19.51 -10.78 -15.81
N GLU A 38 19.15 -11.73 -16.68
CA GLU A 38 20.08 -12.38 -17.61
C GLU A 38 20.64 -11.42 -18.67
N LEU A 39 20.04 -10.22 -18.85
CA LEU A 39 20.58 -9.18 -19.73
C LEU A 39 21.84 -8.51 -19.19
N ASP A 40 22.16 -8.70 -17.90
CA ASP A 40 23.34 -8.15 -17.22
C ASP A 40 23.51 -6.63 -17.44
N ARG A 41 22.41 -5.89 -17.29
CA ARG A 41 22.38 -4.42 -17.34
C ARG A 41 21.87 -3.85 -16.03
N ASP A 42 22.40 -2.69 -15.64
CA ASP A 42 22.00 -1.95 -14.43
C ASP A 42 20.68 -1.19 -14.59
N PHE A 43 19.63 -1.89 -15.04
CA PHE A 43 18.33 -1.27 -15.25
C PHE A 43 17.72 -0.75 -13.95
N ARG A 44 17.04 0.40 -14.08
CA ARG A 44 16.19 1.02 -13.06
C ARG A 44 14.76 1.06 -13.60
N LEU A 45 13.97 0.07 -13.22
CA LEU A 45 12.63 -0.12 -13.75
C LEU A 45 11.56 0.34 -12.75
N PHE A 46 10.47 0.87 -13.30
CA PHE A 46 9.21 1.11 -12.60
C PHE A 46 8.11 0.19 -13.14
N ALA A 47 7.22 -0.29 -12.26
CA ALA A 47 6.10 -1.15 -12.63
C ALA A 47 4.86 -0.97 -11.76
N GLU A 48 3.66 -1.17 -12.34
CA GLU A 48 2.40 -1.23 -11.58
C GLU A 48 2.02 -2.68 -11.22
N ILE A 49 1.65 -2.93 -9.95
CA ILE A 49 1.32 -4.27 -9.44
C ILE A 49 0.09 -4.27 -8.51
N ARG A 50 -0.47 -5.45 -8.23
CA ARG A 50 -1.55 -5.63 -7.24
C ARG A 50 -1.01 -5.68 -5.81
N ALA A 51 -1.83 -5.26 -4.86
CA ALA A 51 -1.58 -5.41 -3.42
C ALA A 51 -1.45 -6.89 -2.98
N THR A 52 -1.92 -7.85 -3.79
CA THR A 52 -1.80 -9.28 -3.51
C THR A 52 -0.49 -9.91 -4.00
N THR A 53 0.44 -9.11 -4.55
CA THR A 53 1.73 -9.60 -5.06
C THR A 53 2.54 -10.26 -3.94
N PRO A 54 2.97 -11.53 -4.08
CA PRO A 54 3.72 -12.22 -3.04
C PRO A 54 5.10 -11.61 -2.78
N ARG A 55 5.57 -11.66 -1.52
CA ARG A 55 6.90 -11.18 -1.13
C ARG A 55 8.03 -11.73 -2.00
N ARG A 56 8.00 -13.04 -2.32
CA ARG A 56 9.02 -13.67 -3.20
C ARG A 56 9.10 -13.01 -4.57
N THR A 57 7.97 -12.55 -5.11
CA THR A 57 7.89 -11.86 -6.39
C THR A 57 8.48 -10.46 -6.28
N LEU A 58 8.19 -9.72 -5.21
CA LEU A 58 8.83 -8.42 -4.95
C LEU A 58 10.37 -8.53 -4.89
N LEU A 59 10.89 -9.55 -4.22
CA LEU A 59 12.35 -9.79 -4.17
C LEU A 59 12.93 -10.14 -5.54
N ALA A 60 12.20 -10.90 -6.37
CA ALA A 60 12.60 -11.19 -7.75
C ALA A 60 12.60 -9.92 -8.60
N MET A 61 11.56 -9.08 -8.46
CA MET A 61 11.46 -7.77 -9.13
C MET A 61 12.64 -6.87 -8.77
N ARG A 62 12.98 -6.77 -7.47
CA ARG A 62 14.13 -5.98 -7.00
C ARG A 62 15.44 -6.41 -7.66
N ARG A 63 15.67 -7.73 -7.75
CA ARG A 63 16.86 -8.33 -8.36
C ARG A 63 16.92 -8.15 -9.87
N ALA A 64 15.77 -7.99 -10.52
CA ALA A 64 15.65 -7.69 -11.95
C ALA A 64 15.79 -6.19 -12.27
N GLY A 65 16.13 -5.35 -11.28
CA GLY A 65 16.28 -3.91 -11.50
C GLY A 65 15.00 -3.09 -11.33
N ILE A 66 13.86 -3.70 -10.97
CA ILE A 66 12.65 -2.94 -10.60
C ILE A 66 12.87 -2.28 -9.24
N ARG A 67 13.11 -0.97 -9.25
CA ARG A 67 13.43 -0.16 -8.05
C ARG A 67 12.20 0.45 -7.43
N HIS A 68 11.19 0.78 -8.24
CA HIS A 68 9.96 1.41 -7.80
C HIS A 68 8.75 0.63 -8.29
N VAL A 69 7.74 0.50 -7.43
CA VAL A 69 6.46 -0.10 -7.79
C VAL A 69 5.31 0.82 -7.44
N GLN A 70 4.30 0.88 -8.30
CA GLN A 70 3.00 1.44 -7.94
C GLN A 70 2.05 0.33 -7.53
N VAL A 71 1.45 0.45 -6.34
CA VAL A 71 0.51 -0.54 -5.82
C VAL A 71 -0.87 0.10 -5.67
N GLY A 72 -1.91 -0.55 -6.19
CA GLY A 72 -3.29 -0.14 -5.97
C GLY A 72 -3.77 -0.39 -4.53
N ILE A 73 -3.30 0.42 -3.57
CA ILE A 73 -3.74 0.39 -2.16
C ILE A 73 -5.10 1.05 -2.02
N GLU A 74 -5.22 2.31 -2.46
CA GLU A 74 -6.44 3.12 -2.59
C GLU A 74 -7.16 3.48 -1.30
N ALA A 75 -7.26 2.57 -0.32
CA ALA A 75 -7.90 2.82 0.96
C ALA A 75 -7.30 1.97 2.08
N LEU A 76 -7.39 2.48 3.31
CA LEU A 76 -7.11 1.76 4.56
C LEU A 76 -8.40 1.53 5.36
N SER A 77 -9.54 1.42 4.67
CA SER A 77 -10.83 0.98 5.20
C SER A 77 -11.33 -0.17 4.34
N THR A 78 -11.60 -1.32 4.94
CA THR A 78 -12.12 -2.48 4.20
C THR A 78 -13.56 -2.27 3.75
N GLY A 79 -14.32 -1.42 4.44
CA GLY A 79 -15.61 -0.92 3.97
C GLY A 79 -15.46 -0.14 2.66
N LEU A 80 -14.54 0.83 2.65
CA LEU A 80 -14.29 1.68 1.49
C LEU A 80 -13.72 0.90 0.31
N LEU A 81 -12.80 -0.04 0.55
CA LEU A 81 -12.26 -0.94 -0.50
C LEU A 81 -13.37 -1.75 -1.18
N ARG A 82 -14.41 -2.12 -0.44
CA ARG A 82 -15.60 -2.81 -0.99
C ARG A 82 -16.45 -1.87 -1.83
N LYS A 83 -16.67 -0.63 -1.36
CA LYS A 83 -17.37 0.43 -2.13
C LYS A 83 -16.63 0.74 -3.45
N LEU A 84 -15.30 0.74 -3.42
CA LEU A 84 -14.41 0.89 -4.59
C LEU A 84 -14.34 -0.35 -5.49
N ARG A 85 -14.86 -1.50 -5.04
CA ARG A 85 -14.76 -2.80 -5.72
C ARG A 85 -13.32 -3.25 -5.98
N LYS A 86 -12.39 -2.93 -5.07
CA LYS A 86 -10.96 -3.23 -5.25
C LYS A 86 -10.60 -4.71 -5.11
N GLY A 87 -11.42 -5.48 -4.39
CA GLY A 87 -11.16 -6.91 -4.16
C GLY A 87 -9.96 -7.20 -3.24
N THR A 88 -9.62 -6.26 -2.36
CA THR A 88 -8.57 -6.39 -1.33
C THR A 88 -9.14 -6.00 0.04
N SER A 89 -8.34 -6.12 1.09
CA SER A 89 -8.68 -5.66 2.45
C SER A 89 -7.52 -4.89 3.07
N THR A 90 -7.81 -4.21 4.18
CA THR A 90 -6.81 -3.36 4.85
C THR A 90 -5.59 -4.17 5.30
N ILE A 91 -5.79 -5.39 5.82
CA ILE A 91 -4.65 -6.23 6.23
C ILE A 91 -3.77 -6.64 5.05
N ALA A 92 -4.35 -6.86 3.86
CA ALA A 92 -3.59 -7.18 2.66
C ALA A 92 -2.80 -5.95 2.16
N ASN A 93 -3.41 -4.77 2.24
CA ASN A 93 -2.74 -3.50 1.93
C ASN A 93 -1.57 -3.22 2.90
N LEU A 94 -1.75 -3.41 4.21
CA LEU A 94 -0.67 -3.26 5.19
C LEU A 94 0.43 -4.31 5.00
N GLU A 95 0.10 -5.55 4.59
CA GLU A 95 1.08 -6.59 4.33
C GLU A 95 1.98 -6.26 3.14
N ILE A 96 1.44 -5.74 2.03
CA ILE A 96 2.27 -5.34 0.89
C ILE A 96 3.12 -4.09 1.22
N MET A 97 2.58 -3.14 1.99
CA MET A 97 3.34 -1.97 2.47
C MET A 97 4.53 -2.42 3.34
N LYS A 98 4.29 -3.31 4.30
CA LYS A 98 5.34 -3.94 5.10
C LYS A 98 6.38 -4.64 4.23
N HIS A 99 5.95 -5.44 3.24
CA HIS A 99 6.89 -6.15 2.39
C HIS A 99 7.78 -5.22 1.57
N CYS A 100 7.24 -4.11 1.06
CA CYS A 100 8.02 -3.10 0.35
C CYS A 100 8.90 -2.24 1.27
N GLU A 101 8.63 -2.18 2.57
CA GLU A 101 9.53 -1.54 3.55
C GLU A 101 10.79 -2.38 3.84
N THR A 102 10.82 -3.63 3.39
CA THR A 102 12.03 -4.46 3.49
C THR A 102 13.10 -3.93 2.53
N PRO A 103 14.37 -3.70 2.95
CA PRO A 103 15.41 -3.11 2.09
C PRO A 103 15.70 -3.87 0.78
N GLU A 104 15.41 -5.17 0.74
CA GLU A 104 15.56 -6.02 -0.44
C GLU A 104 14.34 -6.03 -1.38
N ALA A 105 13.32 -5.22 -1.10
CA ALA A 105 12.13 -5.05 -1.94
C ALA A 105 12.14 -3.70 -2.69
N PRO A 106 11.33 -3.54 -3.76
CA PRO A 106 11.20 -2.26 -4.45
C PRO A 106 10.47 -1.23 -3.58
N ASP A 107 10.81 0.04 -3.79
CA ASP A 107 10.15 1.15 -3.11
C ASP A 107 8.70 1.27 -3.58
N LEU A 108 7.78 1.30 -2.63
CA LEU A 108 6.35 1.43 -2.91
C LEU A 108 5.96 2.89 -3.08
N SER A 109 5.17 3.12 -4.14
CA SER A 109 4.32 4.29 -4.32
C SER A 109 2.87 3.82 -4.43
N ALA A 110 1.94 4.55 -3.83
CA ALA A 110 0.53 4.21 -3.90
C ALA A 110 -0.33 5.42 -3.54
N ASN A 111 -1.52 5.47 -4.13
CA ASN A 111 -2.52 6.48 -3.83
C ASN A 111 -3.40 6.05 -2.64
N LEU A 112 -3.81 7.02 -1.83
CA LEU A 112 -4.92 6.94 -0.89
C LEU A 112 -6.06 7.83 -1.42
N ILE A 113 -7.12 7.21 -1.90
CA ILE A 113 -8.29 7.90 -2.45
C ILE A 113 -9.11 8.48 -1.30
N LEU A 114 -9.32 9.79 -1.37
CA LEU A 114 -10.14 10.56 -0.46
C LEU A 114 -11.40 11.02 -1.20
N GLU A 115 -12.40 11.45 -0.44
CA GLU A 115 -13.60 12.10 -0.99
C GLU A 115 -14.41 11.23 -1.96
N PHE A 116 -14.35 9.90 -1.80
CA PHE A 116 -15.15 9.00 -2.61
C PHE A 116 -16.65 9.29 -2.40
N PRO A 117 -17.48 9.40 -3.45
CA PRO A 117 -18.82 9.98 -3.28
C PRO A 117 -19.72 9.29 -2.25
N SER A 118 -19.62 7.96 -2.14
CA SER A 118 -20.40 7.16 -1.19
C SER A 118 -19.63 6.78 0.09
N SER A 119 -18.48 7.38 0.37
CA SER A 119 -17.81 7.18 1.66
C SER A 119 -18.52 7.91 2.79
N ASP A 120 -18.40 7.38 3.99
CA ASP A 120 -19.06 7.87 5.21
C ASP A 120 -18.06 8.07 6.37
N GLU A 121 -18.60 8.47 7.51
CA GLU A 121 -17.90 8.72 8.76
C GLU A 121 -17.14 7.48 9.26
N GLU A 122 -17.69 6.28 9.09
CA GLU A 122 -17.02 5.04 9.50
C GLU A 122 -15.83 4.72 8.59
N ASP A 123 -15.92 4.99 7.27
CA ASP A 123 -14.77 4.85 6.38
C ASP A 123 -13.60 5.76 6.78
N VAL A 124 -13.90 7.00 7.16
CA VAL A 124 -12.91 7.95 7.66
C VAL A 124 -12.33 7.48 8.99
N ALA A 125 -13.18 7.09 9.93
CA ALA A 125 -12.75 6.61 11.23
C ALA A 125 -11.87 5.35 11.12
N GLN A 126 -12.24 4.39 10.27
CA GLN A 126 -11.40 3.21 9.97
C GLN A 126 -10.07 3.62 9.35
N THR A 127 -10.07 4.52 8.38
CA THR A 127 -8.84 4.98 7.74
C THR A 127 -7.91 5.64 8.75
N LEU A 128 -8.42 6.52 9.62
CA LEU A 128 -7.63 7.16 10.67
C LEU A 128 -7.06 6.16 11.68
N ARG A 129 -7.86 5.17 12.12
CA ARG A 129 -7.39 4.11 13.02
C ARG A 129 -6.30 3.26 12.35
N ASN A 130 -6.50 2.89 11.10
CA ASN A 130 -5.59 2.00 10.38
C ASN A 130 -4.30 2.71 9.93
N LEU A 131 -4.33 4.03 9.75
CA LEU A 131 -3.14 4.85 9.52
C LEU A 131 -2.10 4.68 10.65
N ASP A 132 -2.51 4.52 11.91
CA ASP A 132 -1.58 4.32 13.04
C ASP A 132 -0.68 3.08 12.87
N PHE A 133 -1.16 2.06 12.14
CA PHE A 133 -0.41 0.85 11.83
C PHE A 133 0.41 0.98 10.55
N ALA A 134 0.06 1.93 9.68
CA ALA A 134 0.77 2.23 8.44
C ALA A 134 1.94 3.20 8.62
N LEU A 135 1.94 4.01 9.69
CA LEU A 135 2.96 5.04 9.96
C LEU A 135 4.42 4.56 9.80
N PRO A 136 4.79 3.32 10.18
CA PRO A 136 6.16 2.85 9.99
C PRO A 136 6.59 2.61 8.53
N PHE A 137 5.65 2.63 7.59
CA PHE A 137 5.89 2.32 6.18
C PHE A 137 5.90 3.59 5.31
N ARG A 138 6.36 3.46 4.06
CA ARG A 138 6.33 4.53 3.05
C ARG A 138 4.92 5.17 2.95
N PRO A 139 4.81 6.52 3.06
CA PRO A 139 3.56 7.24 2.99
C PRO A 139 2.79 7.02 1.69
N LEU A 140 1.47 6.91 1.80
CA LEU A 140 0.55 6.91 0.66
C LEU A 140 0.31 8.35 0.20
N LYS A 141 0.18 8.56 -1.12
CA LYS A 141 -0.15 9.86 -1.71
C LYS A 141 -1.66 10.13 -1.59
N PRO A 142 -2.12 11.12 -0.81
CA PRO A 142 -3.53 11.45 -0.76
C PRO A 142 -3.99 12.06 -2.09
N VAL A 143 -5.06 11.52 -2.67
CA VAL A 143 -5.65 12.02 -3.92
C VAL A 143 -7.16 12.16 -3.75
N SER A 144 -7.74 13.28 -4.20
CA SER A 144 -9.19 13.39 -4.29
C SER A 144 -9.71 12.46 -5.37
N PHE A 145 -10.85 11.82 -5.11
CA PHE A 145 -11.59 11.09 -6.12
C PHE A 145 -11.92 12.00 -7.31
N TRP A 146 -11.71 11.47 -8.51
CA TRP A 146 -12.16 12.05 -9.76
C TRP A 146 -12.98 11.00 -10.51
N LEU A 147 -14.00 11.45 -11.24
CA LEU A 147 -14.87 10.53 -11.97
C LEU A 147 -14.23 10.17 -13.31
N GLY A 148 -13.72 8.95 -13.44
CA GLY A 148 -13.19 8.45 -14.71
C GLY A 148 -14.29 7.99 -15.65
N PHE A 149 -14.18 8.34 -16.92
CA PHE A 149 -15.00 7.80 -18.01
C PHE A 149 -14.98 6.27 -17.98
N GLU A 150 -16.14 5.65 -18.25
CA GLU A 150 -16.32 4.19 -18.24
C GLU A 150 -16.04 3.47 -16.90
N SER A 151 -15.66 4.19 -15.84
CA SER A 151 -15.51 3.61 -14.50
C SER A 151 -16.85 3.06 -13.97
N PRO A 152 -16.85 2.11 -13.02
CA PRO A 152 -18.09 1.62 -12.41
C PRO A 152 -18.96 2.73 -11.82
N VAL A 153 -18.34 3.79 -11.28
CA VAL A 153 -19.03 4.97 -10.76
C VAL A 153 -19.65 5.80 -11.88
N TRP A 154 -18.97 5.93 -13.01
CA TRP A 154 -19.51 6.62 -14.19
C TRP A 154 -20.63 5.84 -14.87
N ARG A 155 -20.55 4.51 -14.91
CA ARG A 155 -21.60 3.64 -15.48
C ARG A 155 -22.85 3.60 -14.61
N HIS A 156 -22.71 3.69 -13.29
CA HIS A 156 -23.83 3.60 -12.34
C HIS A 156 -23.84 4.73 -11.29
N PRO A 157 -23.90 6.00 -11.70
CA PRO A 157 -23.68 7.16 -10.82
C PRO A 157 -24.70 7.25 -9.67
N ALA A 158 -25.96 6.87 -9.93
CA ALA A 158 -27.01 6.86 -8.91
C ALA A 158 -26.71 5.93 -7.73
N ARG A 159 -26.02 4.80 -7.95
CA ARG A 159 -25.62 3.87 -6.88
C ARG A 159 -24.61 4.50 -5.90
N PHE A 160 -23.93 5.57 -6.32
CA PHE A 160 -22.95 6.30 -5.53
C PHE A 160 -23.45 7.68 -5.09
N GLY A 161 -24.74 7.97 -5.28
CA GLY A 161 -25.35 9.25 -4.88
C GLY A 161 -24.90 10.46 -5.70
N ILE A 162 -24.44 10.25 -6.94
CA ILE A 162 -23.99 11.32 -7.83
C ILE A 162 -24.79 11.38 -9.13
N ARG A 163 -24.72 12.52 -9.82
CA ARG A 163 -25.24 12.73 -11.18
C ARG A 163 -24.12 13.25 -12.08
N ARG A 164 -23.94 12.64 -13.26
CA ARG A 164 -22.92 13.06 -14.24
C ARG A 164 -23.28 14.39 -14.87
N THR A 165 -22.27 15.18 -15.23
CA THR A 165 -22.44 16.47 -15.93
C THR A 165 -21.67 16.54 -17.25
N GLY A 166 -21.19 15.40 -17.78
CA GLY A 166 -20.34 15.33 -18.97
C GLY A 166 -18.86 15.54 -18.65
N ASN A 167 -18.12 16.17 -19.57
CA ASN A 167 -16.70 16.45 -19.39
C ASN A 167 -16.45 17.32 -18.15
N HIS A 168 -15.32 17.09 -17.46
CA HIS A 168 -14.97 17.89 -16.30
C HIS A 168 -14.86 19.38 -16.67
N PRO A 169 -15.38 20.33 -15.85
CA PRO A 169 -15.43 21.74 -16.21
C PRO A 169 -14.08 22.38 -16.54
N LEU A 170 -12.98 21.85 -15.99
CA LEU A 170 -11.63 22.36 -16.28
C LEU A 170 -11.21 22.20 -17.74
N TYR A 171 -11.81 21.29 -18.51
CA TYR A 171 -11.51 21.15 -19.93
C TYR A 171 -11.91 22.38 -20.77
N ARG A 172 -12.76 23.27 -20.25
CA ARG A 172 -13.10 24.55 -20.91
C ARG A 172 -11.90 25.49 -21.07
N HIS A 173 -10.83 25.27 -20.30
CA HIS A 173 -9.59 26.03 -20.41
C HIS A 173 -8.69 25.51 -21.54
N LEU A 174 -8.94 24.29 -22.04
CA LEU A 174 -8.13 23.64 -23.07
C LEU A 174 -8.83 23.62 -24.44
N PHE A 175 -10.16 23.59 -24.46
CA PHE A 175 -10.93 23.42 -25.69
C PHE A 175 -12.06 24.46 -25.82
N PRO A 176 -12.29 25.02 -27.02
CA PRO A 176 -13.48 25.79 -27.33
C PRO A 176 -14.76 24.97 -27.09
N GLY A 177 -15.85 25.63 -26.68
CA GLY A 177 -17.14 25.00 -26.39
C GLY A 177 -17.67 24.06 -27.48
N PRO A 178 -17.68 24.45 -28.77
CA PRO A 178 -18.14 23.59 -29.86
C PRO A 178 -17.32 22.30 -30.03
N VAL A 179 -16.02 22.36 -29.73
CA VAL A 179 -15.13 21.19 -29.75
C VAL A 179 -15.40 20.32 -28.53
N LEU A 180 -15.40 20.92 -27.33
CA LEU A 180 -15.60 20.20 -26.08
C LEU A 180 -16.94 19.46 -26.02
N GLY A 181 -18.00 20.04 -26.60
CA GLY A 181 -19.34 19.42 -26.66
C GLY A 181 -19.40 18.17 -27.54
N ARG A 182 -18.41 17.94 -28.42
CA ARG A 182 -18.32 16.76 -29.30
C ARG A 182 -17.35 15.69 -28.77
N LEU A 183 -16.56 16.02 -27.76
CA LEU A 183 -15.56 15.11 -27.19
C LEU A 183 -16.12 14.36 -25.98
N THR A 184 -15.64 13.13 -25.78
CA THR A 184 -15.79 12.42 -24.51
C THR A 184 -14.41 12.19 -23.93
N LEU A 185 -14.07 12.91 -22.87
CA LEU A 185 -12.73 12.93 -22.29
C LEU A 185 -12.64 12.05 -21.04
N MET A 186 -11.42 11.66 -20.66
CA MET A 186 -11.18 10.74 -19.55
C MET A 186 -11.77 11.22 -18.22
N THR A 187 -11.63 12.51 -17.87
CA THR A 187 -12.13 13.05 -16.60
C THR A 187 -13.54 13.63 -16.76
N GLN A 188 -14.47 13.16 -15.96
CA GLN A 188 -15.88 13.53 -16.05
C GLN A 188 -16.29 14.42 -14.86
N GLY A 189 -17.21 15.34 -15.11
CA GLY A 189 -17.85 16.16 -14.10
C GLY A 189 -19.03 15.44 -13.44
N TYR A 190 -19.32 15.80 -12.19
CA TYR A 190 -20.49 15.31 -11.47
C TYR A 190 -20.97 16.27 -10.39
N HIS A 191 -22.25 16.17 -10.07
CA HIS A 191 -22.86 16.73 -8.87
C HIS A 191 -23.07 15.64 -7.82
N GLY A 192 -22.96 16.03 -6.54
CA GLY A 192 -23.23 15.15 -5.39
C GLY A 192 -22.13 15.26 -4.33
N GLY A 193 -22.47 15.81 -3.17
CA GLY A 193 -21.71 15.66 -1.93
C GLY A 193 -20.28 16.20 -1.87
N ARG A 194 -19.69 16.78 -2.92
CA ARG A 194 -18.27 17.16 -2.98
C ARG A 194 -17.80 18.00 -1.79
N ARG A 195 -18.53 19.06 -1.43
CA ARG A 195 -18.20 19.92 -0.29
C ARG A 195 -18.28 19.16 1.05
N ARG A 196 -19.29 18.29 1.22
CA ARG A 196 -19.42 17.43 2.39
C ARG A 196 -18.24 16.46 2.47
N GLN A 197 -17.94 15.76 1.37
CA GLN A 197 -16.83 14.80 1.30
C GLN A 197 -15.48 15.48 1.58
N HIS A 198 -15.27 16.68 1.04
CA HIS A 198 -14.06 17.45 1.30
C HIS A 198 -13.86 17.73 2.80
N ARG A 199 -14.90 18.19 3.50
CA ARG A 199 -14.86 18.42 4.95
C ARG A 199 -14.67 17.10 5.72
N LEU A 200 -15.41 16.07 5.35
CA LEU A 200 -15.38 14.76 6.01
C LEU A 200 -13.99 14.12 5.98
N TRP A 201 -13.26 14.24 4.87
CA TRP A 201 -11.94 13.64 4.68
C TRP A 201 -10.77 14.55 5.09
N GLN A 202 -11.04 15.77 5.55
CA GLN A 202 -10.00 16.71 5.94
C GLN A 202 -9.06 16.14 7.02
N PRO A 203 -9.53 15.47 8.09
CA PRO A 203 -8.64 14.93 9.12
C PRO A 203 -7.67 13.86 8.59
N VAL A 204 -8.09 13.09 7.57
CA VAL A 204 -7.20 12.11 6.92
C VAL A 204 -6.11 12.83 6.13
N ARG A 205 -6.44 13.95 5.44
CA ARG A 205 -5.44 14.75 4.72
C ARG A 205 -4.36 15.25 5.67
N GLU A 206 -4.77 15.85 6.79
CA GLU A 206 -3.85 16.35 7.81
C GLU A 206 -2.93 15.23 8.31
N LYS A 207 -3.52 14.11 8.75
CA LYS A 207 -2.77 12.96 9.25
C LYS A 207 -1.80 12.38 8.21
N THR A 208 -2.18 12.34 6.93
CA THR A 208 -1.26 11.88 5.86
C THR A 208 -0.12 12.86 5.60
N ALA A 209 -0.35 14.16 5.73
CA ALA A 209 0.71 15.17 5.59
C ALA A 209 1.71 15.09 6.76
N GLU A 210 1.20 14.89 7.98
CA GLU A 210 2.03 14.64 9.16
C GLU A 210 2.86 13.36 9.03
N TRP A 211 2.22 12.26 8.63
CA TRP A 211 2.90 10.99 8.36
C TRP A 211 4.04 11.16 7.37
N ASP A 212 3.80 11.83 6.25
CA ASP A 212 4.80 12.08 5.22
C ASP A 212 6.00 12.91 5.74
N LYS A 213 5.72 13.97 6.51
CA LYS A 213 6.76 14.78 7.17
C LYS A 213 7.60 13.96 8.14
N GLU A 214 6.96 13.15 9.00
CA GLU A 214 7.65 12.33 10.00
C GLU A 214 8.46 11.21 9.36
N TYR A 215 7.89 10.52 8.37
CA TYR A 215 8.58 9.46 7.65
C TYR A 215 9.85 9.99 6.98
N ARG A 216 9.76 11.14 6.28
CA ARG A 216 10.94 11.77 5.68
C ARG A 216 11.96 12.15 6.74
N ARG A 217 11.55 12.74 7.87
CA ARG A 217 12.45 13.10 8.98
C ARG A 217 13.23 11.89 9.50
N LEU A 218 12.58 10.74 9.67
CA LEU A 218 13.22 9.50 10.14
C LEU A 218 14.13 8.84 9.10
N HIS A 219 14.04 9.26 7.82
CA HIS A 219 14.85 8.74 6.71
C HIS A 219 15.81 9.78 6.11
N GLN A 220 16.06 10.90 6.82
CA GLN A 220 17.00 11.93 6.34
C GLN A 220 18.44 11.42 6.24
N SER A 221 18.85 10.52 7.15
CA SER A 221 20.20 9.96 7.16
C SER A 221 20.32 8.83 6.14
N PRO A 222 21.39 8.81 5.31
CA PRO A 222 21.70 7.66 4.46
C PRO A 222 21.77 6.38 5.28
N GLY A 223 21.18 5.29 4.77
CA GLY A 223 21.19 3.99 5.45
C GLY A 223 20.26 3.89 6.66
N SER A 224 19.31 4.82 6.83
CA SER A 224 18.30 4.74 7.89
C SER A 224 17.60 3.38 7.91
N GLU A 225 17.62 2.70 9.07
CA GLU A 225 16.87 1.45 9.27
C GLU A 225 15.36 1.69 9.18
N PRO A 226 14.56 0.66 8.83
CA PRO A 226 13.11 0.74 8.87
C PRO A 226 12.58 1.24 10.22
N ILE A 227 11.51 2.03 10.21
CA ILE A 227 10.95 2.67 11.42
C ILE A 227 10.53 1.64 12.46
N LEU A 228 9.90 0.55 12.01
CA LEU A 228 9.54 -0.59 12.85
C LEU A 228 10.29 -1.83 12.34
N SER A 229 11.35 -2.19 13.05
CA SER A 229 12.25 -3.28 12.66
C SER A 229 12.34 -4.36 13.73
N TYR A 230 12.83 -5.53 13.36
CA TYR A 230 13.22 -6.57 14.31
C TYR A 230 14.57 -7.21 13.97
N VAL A 231 15.27 -7.67 14.99
CA VAL A 231 16.41 -8.57 14.88
C VAL A 231 16.15 -9.84 15.68
N ASP A 232 16.55 -10.97 15.09
CA ASP A 232 16.24 -12.30 15.59
C ASP A 232 17.49 -12.99 16.14
N GLY A 233 17.56 -13.11 17.45
CA GLY A 233 18.65 -13.79 18.18
C GLY A 233 18.42 -15.29 18.37
N ARG A 234 17.52 -15.91 17.61
CA ARG A 234 17.05 -17.31 17.73
C ARG A 234 16.23 -17.59 19.00
N ASP A 235 16.77 -17.28 20.18
CA ASP A 235 16.07 -17.50 21.46
C ASP A 235 15.19 -16.31 21.86
N PHE A 236 15.47 -15.14 21.29
CA PHE A 236 14.74 -13.91 21.53
C PHE A 236 14.60 -13.09 20.24
N LEU A 237 13.58 -12.25 20.22
CA LEU A 237 13.33 -11.27 19.16
C LEU A 237 13.36 -9.88 19.79
N LEU A 238 14.15 -8.97 19.24
CA LEU A 238 14.10 -7.56 19.60
C LEU A 238 13.36 -6.82 18.51
N ILE A 239 12.22 -6.21 18.85
CA ILE A 239 11.47 -5.32 17.96
C ILE A 239 11.78 -3.89 18.36
N ARG A 240 12.28 -3.09 17.43
CA ARG A 240 12.66 -1.69 17.62
C ARG A 240 11.67 -0.80 16.88
N HIS A 241 11.23 0.26 17.54
CA HIS A 241 10.39 1.29 16.95
C HIS A 241 11.07 2.65 17.10
N ARG A 242 11.54 3.19 15.97
CA ARG A 242 12.12 4.53 15.85
C ARG A 242 11.01 5.57 15.89
N ARG A 243 11.15 6.62 16.69
CA ARG A 243 10.14 7.67 16.83
C ARG A 243 10.79 9.05 16.75
N PRO A 244 10.15 10.04 16.10
CA PRO A 244 10.70 11.39 16.06
C PRO A 244 10.76 12.00 17.46
N GLY A 245 11.92 12.52 17.88
CA GLY A 245 12.07 13.28 19.12
C GLY A 245 11.71 12.52 20.42
N ARG A 246 11.66 11.19 20.39
CA ARG A 246 11.38 10.33 21.56
C ARG A 246 12.39 9.19 21.63
N PHE A 247 12.52 8.60 22.82
CA PHE A 247 13.30 7.38 23.00
C PHE A 247 12.78 6.25 22.10
N HIS A 248 13.71 5.52 21.48
CA HIS A 248 13.39 4.31 20.74
C HIS A 248 12.73 3.29 21.67
N MET A 249 11.58 2.75 21.25
CA MET A 249 10.96 1.66 22.01
C MET A 249 11.57 0.33 21.56
N THR A 250 11.96 -0.49 22.53
CA THR A 250 12.41 -1.86 22.28
C THR A 250 11.51 -2.84 23.01
N HIS A 251 10.97 -3.81 22.28
CA HIS A 251 10.21 -4.92 22.82
C HIS A 251 10.99 -6.20 22.66
N ARG A 252 11.01 -7.05 23.69
CA ARG A 252 11.67 -8.35 23.67
C ARG A 252 10.62 -9.44 23.73
N LEU A 253 10.63 -10.36 22.77
CA LEU A 253 9.83 -11.58 22.77
C LEU A 253 10.75 -12.80 22.92
N ARG A 254 10.29 -13.85 23.60
CA ARG A 254 11.00 -15.12 23.81
C ARG A 254 10.04 -16.31 23.67
N GLY A 255 10.58 -17.48 23.36
CA GLY A 255 9.81 -18.72 23.22
C GLY A 255 8.63 -18.56 22.25
N THR A 256 7.47 -19.09 22.62
CA THR A 256 6.26 -19.11 21.78
C THR A 256 5.81 -17.72 21.31
N SER A 257 5.97 -16.67 22.12
CA SER A 257 5.61 -15.31 21.71
C SER A 257 6.42 -14.80 20.50
N ARG A 258 7.72 -15.14 20.45
CA ARG A 258 8.59 -14.87 19.30
C ARG A 258 8.13 -15.67 18.08
N GLU A 259 7.87 -16.95 18.26
CA GLU A 259 7.49 -17.85 17.16
C GLU A 259 6.17 -17.44 16.50
N ILE A 260 5.16 -17.07 17.30
CA ILE A 260 3.89 -16.55 16.79
C ILE A 260 4.12 -15.26 15.99
N TYR A 261 4.91 -14.33 16.53
CA TYR A 261 5.17 -13.05 15.87
C TYR A 261 5.83 -13.22 14.51
N LEU A 262 6.83 -14.12 14.42
CA LEU A 262 7.51 -14.47 13.17
C LEU A 262 6.58 -15.21 12.21
N PHE A 263 5.75 -16.14 12.69
CA PHE A 263 4.78 -16.88 11.87
C PHE A 263 3.72 -15.96 11.24
N CYS A 264 3.33 -14.91 11.97
CA CYS A 264 2.47 -13.84 11.49
C CYS A 264 3.20 -12.80 10.62
N GLY A 265 4.43 -13.09 10.19
CA GLY A 265 5.19 -12.25 9.25
C GLY A 265 4.48 -12.03 7.91
N THR A 266 3.55 -12.92 7.58
CA THR A 266 2.52 -12.79 6.53
C THR A 266 1.15 -12.96 7.19
N ARG A 267 0.08 -12.50 6.56
CA ARG A 267 -1.27 -12.58 7.17
C ARG A 267 -1.67 -14.05 7.47
N ARG A 268 -2.08 -14.34 8.70
CA ARG A 268 -2.55 -15.66 9.17
C ARG A 268 -3.93 -15.55 9.80
N THR A 269 -4.74 -16.61 9.72
CA THR A 269 -5.97 -16.70 10.53
C THR A 269 -5.62 -17.19 11.93
N LEU A 270 -6.43 -16.85 12.94
CA LEU A 270 -6.29 -17.35 14.31
C LEU A 270 -6.23 -18.88 14.33
N ASP A 271 -7.11 -19.56 13.59
CA ASP A 271 -7.11 -21.03 13.48
C ASP A 271 -5.78 -21.57 12.98
N ARG A 272 -5.17 -20.94 11.95
CA ARG A 272 -3.85 -21.35 11.45
C ARG A 272 -2.74 -21.14 12.47
N ILE A 273 -2.87 -20.15 13.36
CA ILE A 273 -1.92 -19.93 14.45
C ILE A 273 -2.11 -21.06 15.48
N LEU A 274 -3.33 -21.32 15.93
CA LEU A 274 -3.63 -22.39 16.90
C LEU A 274 -3.19 -23.77 16.37
N SER A 275 -3.46 -24.11 15.11
CA SER A 275 -2.99 -25.36 14.51
C SER A 275 -1.46 -25.48 14.45
N ARG A 276 -0.74 -24.35 14.32
CA ARG A 276 0.73 -24.35 14.28
C ARG A 276 1.35 -24.46 15.68
N PHE A 277 0.62 -24.06 16.72
CA PHE A 277 1.05 -24.03 18.11
C PHE A 277 0.04 -24.77 19.00
N PRO A 278 -0.06 -26.12 18.91
CA PRO A 278 -1.12 -26.88 19.55
C PRO A 278 -1.11 -26.83 21.09
N GLY A 279 0.02 -26.48 21.70
CA GLY A 279 0.11 -26.25 23.16
C GLY A 279 -0.36 -24.85 23.62
N LEU A 280 -0.84 -24.02 22.70
CA LEU A 280 -1.37 -22.68 22.97
C LEU A 280 -2.89 -22.68 22.76
N GLY A 281 -3.64 -22.51 23.83
CA GLY A 281 -5.08 -22.29 23.75
C GLY A 281 -5.44 -20.87 23.31
N GLU A 282 -6.68 -20.69 22.85
CA GLU A 282 -7.21 -19.40 22.38
C GLU A 282 -7.18 -18.34 23.49
N GLU A 283 -7.40 -18.75 24.75
CA GLU A 283 -7.35 -17.93 25.95
C GLU A 283 -5.99 -17.28 26.19
N ARG A 284 -4.91 -17.86 25.65
CA ARG A 284 -3.56 -17.27 25.69
C ARG A 284 -3.22 -16.51 24.41
N LEU A 285 -3.68 -16.98 23.25
CA LEU A 285 -3.41 -16.34 21.97
C LEU A 285 -4.09 -14.97 21.85
N LEU A 286 -5.38 -14.87 22.19
CA LEU A 286 -6.14 -13.62 22.01
C LEU A 286 -5.60 -12.45 22.86
N PRO A 287 -5.28 -12.63 24.16
CA PRO A 287 -4.64 -11.56 24.93
C PRO A 287 -3.28 -11.15 24.37
N PHE A 288 -2.46 -12.11 23.90
CA PHE A 288 -1.19 -11.80 23.26
C PHE A 288 -1.38 -10.95 21.99
N VAL A 289 -2.26 -11.36 21.08
CA VAL A 289 -2.56 -10.60 19.85
C VAL A 289 -3.09 -9.21 20.19
N ARG A 290 -4.02 -9.10 21.16
CA ARG A 290 -4.60 -7.83 21.61
C ARG A 290 -3.51 -6.87 22.13
N MET A 291 -2.66 -7.34 23.04
CA MET A 291 -1.53 -6.56 23.56
C MET A 291 -0.60 -6.10 22.44
N MET A 292 -0.31 -6.95 21.46
CA MET A 292 0.58 -6.59 20.35
C MET A 292 -0.06 -5.60 19.38
N VAL A 293 -1.39 -5.66 19.19
CA VAL A 293 -2.17 -4.67 18.43
C VAL A 293 -2.22 -3.33 19.16
N GLU A 294 -2.44 -3.32 20.48
CA GLU A 294 -2.38 -2.11 21.32
C GLU A 294 -1.00 -1.45 21.27
N LYS A 295 0.08 -2.23 21.12
CA LYS A 295 1.44 -1.70 20.95
C LYS A 295 1.75 -1.28 19.50
N ARG A 296 0.81 -1.43 18.56
CA ARG A 296 0.99 -1.20 17.12
C ARG A 296 2.12 -2.07 16.51
N LEU A 297 2.36 -3.24 17.08
CA LEU A 297 3.36 -4.21 16.61
C LEU A 297 2.75 -5.29 15.72
N MET A 298 1.44 -5.50 15.83
CA MET A 298 0.63 -6.35 14.98
C MET A 298 -0.64 -5.62 14.55
N PHE A 299 -1.22 -6.06 13.44
CA PHE A 299 -2.54 -5.63 12.98
C PHE A 299 -3.49 -6.83 12.97
N ARG A 300 -4.75 -6.61 13.34
CA ARG A 300 -5.79 -7.63 13.32
C ARG A 300 -7.00 -7.11 12.54
N GLU A 301 -7.50 -7.94 11.62
CA GLU A 301 -8.72 -7.70 10.86
C GLU A 301 -9.60 -8.96 10.92
N GLY A 302 -10.67 -8.92 11.74
CA GLY A 302 -11.48 -10.11 12.03
C GLY A 302 -10.64 -11.22 12.65
N SER A 303 -10.64 -12.41 12.03
CA SER A 303 -9.80 -13.54 12.44
C SER A 303 -8.38 -13.50 11.87
N ARG A 304 -8.02 -12.50 11.07
CA ARG A 304 -6.68 -12.41 10.44
C ARG A 304 -5.75 -11.53 11.25
N VAL A 305 -4.49 -11.94 11.35
CA VAL A 305 -3.44 -11.29 12.13
C VAL A 305 -2.17 -11.16 11.27
N LEU A 306 -1.47 -10.03 11.39
CA LEU A 306 -0.23 -9.71 10.69
C LEU A 306 0.73 -9.01 11.67
N SER A 307 1.98 -9.47 11.79
CA SER A 307 3.04 -8.71 12.45
C SER A 307 3.58 -7.63 11.53
N LEU A 308 3.93 -6.46 12.09
CA LEU A 308 4.22 -5.26 11.30
C LEU A 308 5.71 -4.98 11.13
N ALA A 309 6.56 -5.41 12.06
CA ALA A 309 7.99 -5.15 11.96
C ALA A 309 8.64 -5.88 10.78
N VAL A 310 9.58 -5.21 10.12
CA VAL A 310 10.43 -5.80 9.07
C VAL A 310 11.78 -6.20 9.65
N ARG A 311 12.45 -7.17 9.03
CA ARG A 311 13.76 -7.61 9.52
C ARG A 311 14.79 -6.50 9.29
N SER A 312 15.51 -6.09 10.33
CA SER A 312 16.71 -5.26 10.16
C SER A 312 17.85 -6.12 9.62
N ARG A 313 18.77 -5.49 8.90
CA ARG A 313 20.01 -6.14 8.47
C ARG A 313 20.89 -6.47 9.66
#